data_AF-A0A1Z4LLX4-F1
#
_entry.id   AF-A0A1Z4LLX4-F1
#
_cell.length_a   1.000
_cell.length_b   1.000
_cell.length_c   1.000
_cell.angle_alpha   90.00
_cell.angle_beta   90.00
_cell.angle_gamma   90.00
#
_symmetry.space_group_name_H-M   'P 1'
#
loop_
_entity.id
_entity.type
_entity.pdbx_description
1 polymer ?
#
loop_
_entity_poly.entity_id
_entity_poly.type
_entity_poly.pdbx_seq_one_letter_code
_entity_poly.pdbx_strand_id
1 'polypeptide(L)'
;MNSTQPDYLQIPLGKDAHQKAEEFAAEQDTVDKGKQVYLNTLAVYAVNNYLKWLSVETALHQSDSWNWSTRKFFDIADLMLPNVGRIECRPVLPGEEVIVLPQEVTQERIGYIAVKFNNQLDFVEILGFVPARPVINNSETIEINRFESIDILIDIINRRKMKVNLCQWLEGIFNQDWKSPELVLAGSFRSTATMTRQNKDYQISSISRAKVVDVGRQIILLIELTPTNSAVFDIRLRVYPAENTLHLPQDLQLTIFDELGNICMNTQAETANDWMQLEFDCQHEEKFSVELKLGETSITEEFIV
;
A
#
# COMPACT_ATOMS: atom_id res chain seq x y z
N MET A 1 -31.67 -11.54 28.27
CA MET A 1 -30.53 -10.71 27.85
C MET A 1 -29.86 -11.45 26.70
N ASN A 2 -30.17 -11.09 25.46
CA ASN A 2 -29.48 -11.66 24.30
C ASN A 2 -28.15 -10.92 24.19
N SER A 3 -27.07 -11.50 24.72
CA SER A 3 -25.74 -11.08 24.30
C SER A 3 -25.56 -11.59 22.87
N THR A 4 -25.81 -10.73 21.88
CA THR A 4 -25.26 -10.91 20.54
C THR A 4 -23.74 -10.93 20.71
N GLN A 5 -23.14 -12.12 20.72
CA GLN A 5 -21.69 -12.24 20.53
C GLN A 5 -21.36 -11.54 19.22
N PRO A 6 -20.29 -10.73 19.17
CA PRO A 6 -19.81 -10.20 17.91
C PRO A 6 -19.51 -11.36 16.96
N ASP A 7 -20.07 -11.32 15.75
CA ASP A 7 -19.75 -12.29 14.70
C ASP A 7 -18.35 -11.98 14.17
N TYR A 8 -17.33 -12.54 14.83
CA TYR A 8 -15.96 -12.45 14.38
C TYR A 8 -15.72 -13.37 13.19
N LEU A 9 -14.87 -12.94 12.26
CA LEU A 9 -14.50 -13.75 11.11
C LEU A 9 -13.67 -14.95 11.57
N GLN A 10 -14.17 -16.16 11.31
CA GLN A 10 -13.49 -17.41 11.60
C GLN A 10 -12.65 -17.89 10.42
N ILE A 11 -11.38 -18.20 10.68
CA ILE A 11 -10.44 -18.68 9.68
C ILE A 11 -9.94 -20.06 10.11
N PRO A 12 -10.22 -21.12 9.34
CA PRO A 12 -9.73 -22.45 9.65
C PRO A 12 -8.22 -22.53 9.47
N LEU A 13 -7.57 -23.24 10.38
CA LEU A 13 -6.14 -23.54 10.34
C LEU A 13 -5.95 -24.91 9.69
N GLY A 14 -5.51 -24.89 8.43
CA GLY A 14 -5.27 -26.11 7.66
C GLY A 14 -3.99 -26.84 8.09
N LYS A 15 -3.85 -28.08 7.62
CA LYS A 15 -2.65 -28.91 7.87
C LYS A 15 -1.35 -28.22 7.47
N ASP A 16 -1.35 -27.49 6.36
CA ASP A 16 -0.15 -26.78 5.88
C ASP A 16 0.32 -25.69 6.86
N ALA A 17 -0.63 -25.01 7.53
CA ALA A 17 -0.32 -24.01 8.54
C ALA A 17 0.32 -24.66 9.77
N HIS A 18 -0.27 -25.77 10.26
CA HIS A 18 0.26 -26.52 11.40
C HIS A 18 1.62 -27.14 11.11
N GLN A 19 1.81 -27.72 9.92
CA GLN A 19 3.10 -28.29 9.52
C GLN A 19 4.19 -27.22 9.52
N LYS A 20 3.92 -26.05 8.93
CA LYS A 20 4.92 -24.96 8.92
C LYS A 20 5.21 -24.43 10.32
N ALA A 21 4.18 -24.30 11.15
CA ALA A 21 4.32 -23.87 12.54
C ALA A 21 5.12 -24.89 13.37
N GLU A 22 4.90 -26.20 13.17
CA GLU A 22 5.67 -27.29 13.78
C GLU A 22 7.14 -27.24 13.37
N GLU A 23 7.42 -27.06 12.08
CA GLU A 23 8.78 -26.91 11.56
C GLU A 23 9.50 -25.73 12.23
N PHE A 24 8.88 -24.55 12.26
CA PHE A 24 9.49 -23.36 12.87
C PHE A 24 9.63 -23.47 14.40
N ALA A 25 8.70 -24.13 15.07
CA ALA A 25 8.77 -24.38 16.51
C ALA A 25 9.90 -25.36 16.87
N ALA A 26 10.14 -26.39 16.05
CA ALA A 26 11.19 -27.37 16.25
C ALA A 26 12.61 -26.80 16.10
N GLU A 27 12.76 -25.66 15.41
CA GLU A 27 14.03 -24.94 15.26
C GLU A 27 14.44 -24.14 16.51
N GLN A 28 13.56 -24.05 17.51
CA GLN A 28 13.78 -23.22 18.71
C GLN A 28 14.50 -24.00 19.82
N ASP A 29 15.36 -23.30 20.56
CA ASP A 29 16.20 -23.91 21.60
C ASP A 29 15.39 -24.30 22.86
N THR A 30 14.23 -23.70 23.09
CA THR A 30 13.39 -23.94 24.26
C THR A 30 11.94 -24.24 23.88
N VAL A 31 11.27 -25.04 24.71
CA VAL A 31 9.86 -25.42 24.52
C VAL A 31 8.95 -24.18 24.53
N ASP A 32 9.21 -23.22 25.41
CA ASP A 32 8.38 -22.02 25.52
C ASP A 32 8.54 -21.11 24.30
N LYS A 33 9.76 -20.95 23.78
CA LYS A 33 9.99 -20.23 22.52
C LYS A 33 9.35 -20.97 21.35
N GLY A 34 9.44 -22.31 21.32
CA GLY A 34 8.77 -23.15 20.32
C GLY A 34 7.26 -22.92 20.30
N LYS A 35 6.60 -22.90 21.47
CA LYS A 35 5.16 -22.61 21.58
C LYS A 35 4.80 -21.21 21.10
N GLN A 36 5.58 -20.19 21.48
CA GLN A 36 5.38 -18.83 21.00
C GLN A 36 5.49 -18.76 19.47
N VAL A 37 6.57 -19.32 18.91
CA VAL A 37 6.79 -19.34 17.45
C VAL A 37 5.69 -20.11 16.73
N TYR A 38 5.20 -21.21 17.30
CA TYR A 38 4.08 -21.97 16.77
C TYR A 38 2.84 -21.10 16.61
N LEU A 39 2.41 -20.42 17.69
CA LEU A 39 1.23 -19.55 17.70
C LEU A 39 1.41 -18.33 16.78
N ASN A 40 2.57 -17.68 16.80
CA ASN A 40 2.89 -16.58 15.90
C ASN A 40 2.78 -17.00 14.43
N THR A 41 3.31 -18.17 14.09
CA THR A 41 3.27 -18.70 12.72
C THR A 41 1.84 -18.97 12.28
N LEU A 42 1.01 -19.58 13.13
CA LEU A 42 -0.40 -19.81 12.84
C LEU A 42 -1.18 -18.50 12.68
N ALA A 43 -0.90 -17.49 13.51
CA ALA A 43 -1.54 -16.18 13.44
C ALA A 43 -1.23 -15.48 12.11
N VAL A 44 0.06 -15.47 11.70
CA VAL A 44 0.48 -14.93 10.39
C VAL A 44 -0.17 -15.68 9.24
N TYR A 45 -0.22 -17.03 9.31
CA TYR A 45 -0.89 -17.84 8.28
C TYR A 45 -2.37 -17.51 8.13
N ALA A 46 -3.08 -17.36 9.24
CA ALA A 46 -4.50 -17.03 9.22
C ALA A 46 -4.76 -15.68 8.56
N VAL A 47 -4.03 -14.63 8.98
CA VAL A 47 -4.16 -13.29 8.39
C VAL A 47 -3.76 -13.29 6.92
N ASN A 48 -2.68 -13.99 6.56
CA ASN A 48 -2.27 -14.16 5.17
C ASN A 48 -3.36 -14.82 4.31
N ASN A 49 -4.02 -15.86 4.81
CA ASN A 49 -5.10 -16.53 4.09
C ASN A 49 -6.33 -15.63 3.94
N TYR A 50 -6.69 -14.88 4.99
CA TYR A 50 -7.76 -13.90 4.93
C TYR A 50 -7.50 -12.83 3.87
N LEU A 51 -6.32 -12.22 3.88
CA LEU A 51 -5.95 -11.20 2.90
C LEU A 51 -5.93 -11.76 1.47
N LYS A 52 -5.49 -13.01 1.28
CA LYS A 52 -5.59 -13.70 -0.01
C LYS A 52 -7.03 -13.87 -0.50
N TRP A 53 -7.99 -14.18 0.39
CA TRP A 53 -9.40 -14.25 0.01
C TRP A 53 -9.95 -12.89 -0.48
N LEU A 54 -9.40 -11.79 0.06
CA LEU A 54 -9.70 -10.44 -0.40
C LEU A 54 -8.86 -10.00 -1.61
N SER A 55 -8.09 -10.90 -2.22
CA SER A 55 -7.18 -10.60 -3.33
C SER A 55 -6.16 -9.50 -2.98
N VAL A 56 -5.76 -9.42 -1.71
CA VAL A 56 -4.65 -8.59 -1.24
C VAL A 56 -3.37 -9.43 -1.32
N GLU A 57 -2.37 -8.90 -2.02
CA GLU A 57 -1.05 -9.51 -2.12
C GLU A 57 -0.29 -9.39 -0.79
N THR A 58 0.41 -10.47 -0.42
CA THR A 58 1.20 -10.60 0.80
C THR A 58 2.56 -11.24 0.47
N ALA A 59 3.61 -10.89 1.21
CA ALA A 59 4.96 -11.37 0.98
C ALA A 59 5.53 -12.06 2.22
N LEU A 60 5.11 -13.30 2.49
CA LEU A 60 5.57 -14.09 3.65
C LEU A 60 7.10 -14.14 3.75
N HIS A 61 7.79 -14.46 2.66
CA HIS A 61 9.26 -14.59 2.65
C HIS A 61 10.02 -13.28 2.90
N GLN A 62 9.35 -12.13 2.79
CA GLN A 62 9.92 -10.82 3.13
C GLN A 62 9.57 -10.37 4.56
N SER A 63 8.82 -11.18 5.30
CA SER A 63 8.46 -10.92 6.70
C SER A 63 9.56 -11.46 7.63
N ASP A 64 9.84 -10.74 8.71
CA ASP A 64 10.86 -11.09 9.69
C ASP A 64 10.55 -12.41 10.39
N SER A 65 9.26 -12.69 10.61
CA SER A 65 8.75 -13.95 11.17
C SER A 65 9.11 -15.16 10.32
N TRP A 66 9.34 -14.99 9.01
CA TRP A 66 9.80 -16.05 8.10
C TRP A 66 11.33 -16.15 8.03
N ASN A 67 12.07 -15.16 8.53
CA ASN A 67 13.52 -15.21 8.65
C ASN A 67 13.93 -16.05 9.88
N TRP A 68 14.75 -17.08 9.66
CA TRP A 68 15.20 -17.98 10.73
C TRP A 68 15.90 -17.24 11.87
N SER A 69 16.86 -16.36 11.56
CA SER A 69 17.62 -15.63 12.57
C SER A 69 16.70 -14.72 13.39
N THR A 70 15.86 -13.94 12.72
CA THR A 70 14.99 -12.96 13.37
C THR A 70 13.95 -13.63 14.26
N ARG A 71 13.29 -14.69 13.77
CA ARG A 71 12.33 -15.51 14.53
C ARG A 71 12.96 -16.17 15.76
N LYS A 72 14.23 -16.59 15.66
CA LYS A 72 14.95 -17.23 16.78
C LYS A 72 15.14 -16.27 17.96
N PHE A 73 15.49 -15.01 17.69
CA PHE A 73 15.81 -14.05 18.75
C PHE A 73 14.61 -13.26 19.25
N PHE A 74 13.58 -13.03 18.43
CA PHE A 74 12.53 -12.06 18.73
C PHE A 74 11.12 -12.66 18.71
N ASP A 75 10.22 -12.11 19.52
CA ASP A 75 8.80 -12.44 19.47
C ASP A 75 8.11 -11.61 18.37
N ILE A 76 8.23 -12.10 17.13
CA ILE A 76 7.71 -11.41 15.95
C ILE A 76 6.73 -12.32 15.20
N ALA A 77 5.64 -11.72 14.76
CA ALA A 77 4.56 -12.31 13.97
C ALA A 77 4.15 -11.31 12.87
N ASP A 78 5.13 -10.69 12.20
CA ASP A 78 4.87 -9.72 11.16
C ASP A 78 4.41 -10.39 9.85
N LEU A 79 3.64 -9.64 9.07
CA LEU A 79 3.30 -9.95 7.68
C LEU A 79 3.57 -8.74 6.81
N MET A 80 4.45 -8.90 5.82
CA MET A 80 4.76 -7.89 4.82
C MET A 80 3.65 -7.80 3.77
N LEU A 81 3.15 -6.58 3.56
CA LEU A 81 2.23 -6.21 2.48
C LEU A 81 3.00 -5.34 1.48
N PRO A 82 3.32 -5.85 0.26
CA PRO A 82 4.03 -5.09 -0.75
C PRO A 82 3.39 -3.72 -0.99
N ASN A 83 4.22 -2.67 -1.02
CA ASN A 83 3.81 -1.27 -1.24
C ASN A 83 2.83 -0.69 -0.20
N VAL A 84 2.56 -1.40 0.90
CA VAL A 84 1.69 -0.93 1.99
C VAL A 84 2.46 -0.83 3.30
N GLY A 85 3.27 -1.84 3.64
CA GLY A 85 4.06 -1.92 4.87
C GLY A 85 3.82 -3.22 5.65
N ARG A 86 4.26 -3.28 6.90
CA ARG A 86 4.14 -4.49 7.74
C ARG A 86 3.02 -4.36 8.77
N ILE A 87 2.22 -5.41 8.90
CA ILE A 87 1.28 -5.59 10.02
C ILE A 87 1.85 -6.60 11.00
N GLU A 88 1.46 -6.51 12.27
CA GLU A 88 1.85 -7.46 13.31
C GLU A 88 0.65 -8.31 13.74
N CYS A 89 0.72 -9.63 13.55
CA CYS A 89 -0.36 -10.58 13.80
C CYS A 89 -0.21 -11.21 15.20
N ARG A 90 -0.80 -10.60 16.23
CA ARG A 90 -0.59 -11.01 17.62
C ARG A 90 -1.57 -12.13 18.02
N PRO A 91 -1.06 -13.30 18.47
CA PRO A 91 -1.92 -14.37 18.96
C PRO A 91 -2.60 -13.95 20.26
N VAL A 92 -3.86 -14.38 20.43
CA VAL A 92 -4.65 -14.20 21.66
C VAL A 92 -5.21 -15.56 22.06
N LEU A 93 -4.91 -16.01 23.27
CA LEU A 93 -5.44 -17.25 23.81
C LEU A 93 -6.82 -17.04 24.46
N PRO A 94 -7.65 -18.11 24.56
CA PRO A 94 -8.93 -18.03 25.26
C PRO A 94 -8.81 -17.48 26.68
N GLY A 95 -9.53 -16.38 26.96
CA GLY A 95 -9.55 -15.72 28.26
C GLY A 95 -8.55 -14.58 28.43
N GLU A 96 -7.66 -14.34 27.47
CA GLU A 96 -6.83 -13.13 27.47
C GLU A 96 -7.67 -11.90 27.08
N GLU A 97 -7.40 -10.77 27.75
CA GLU A 97 -8.08 -9.48 27.52
C GLU A 97 -7.11 -8.40 26.98
N VAL A 98 -5.81 -8.69 26.97
CA VAL A 98 -4.75 -7.79 26.56
C VAL A 98 -3.72 -8.53 25.71
N ILE A 99 -3.13 -7.83 24.74
CA ILE A 99 -1.96 -8.27 23.98
C ILE A 99 -0.75 -7.55 24.52
N VAL A 100 0.32 -8.28 24.82
CA VAL A 100 1.64 -7.71 25.15
C VAL A 100 2.42 -7.49 23.86
N LEU A 101 3.00 -6.29 23.73
CA LEU A 101 3.86 -5.88 22.63
C LEU A 101 5.34 -5.91 23.06
N PRO A 102 6.14 -6.83 22.51
CA PRO A 102 7.60 -6.77 22.59
C PRO A 102 8.14 -5.46 22.01
N GLN A 103 9.29 -4.98 22.49
CA GLN A 103 9.86 -3.70 22.03
C GLN A 103 10.14 -3.70 20.52
N GLU A 104 10.50 -4.85 19.95
CA GLU A 104 10.89 -5.05 18.56
C GLU A 104 9.72 -4.86 17.58
N VAL A 105 8.48 -4.90 18.06
CA VAL A 105 7.27 -4.75 17.23
C VAL A 105 6.57 -3.39 17.43
N THR A 106 7.18 -2.49 18.20
CA THR A 106 6.64 -1.14 18.45
C THR A 106 6.95 -0.15 17.32
N GLN A 107 7.89 -0.48 16.44
CA GLN A 107 8.35 0.35 15.33
C GLN A 107 8.10 -0.34 13.98
N GLU A 108 8.06 0.47 12.91
CA GLU A 108 7.95 -0.02 11.53
C GLU A 108 6.75 -0.94 11.26
N ARG A 109 5.65 -0.74 11.99
CA ARG A 109 4.36 -1.39 11.76
C ARG A 109 3.33 -0.36 11.31
N ILE A 110 2.43 -0.78 10.43
CA ILE A 110 1.26 0.01 10.06
C ILE A 110 0.12 -0.20 11.07
N GLY A 111 0.14 -1.34 11.78
CA GLY A 111 -0.74 -1.64 12.90
C GLY A 111 -0.69 -3.11 13.33
N TYR A 112 -1.57 -3.45 14.26
CA TYR A 112 -1.63 -4.73 14.96
C TYR A 112 -2.97 -5.40 14.70
N ILE A 113 -2.96 -6.72 14.52
CA ILE A 113 -4.16 -7.56 14.41
C ILE A 113 -4.20 -8.50 15.62
N ALA A 114 -5.36 -8.56 16.27
CA ALA A 114 -5.62 -9.54 17.33
C ALA A 114 -6.20 -10.81 16.72
N VAL A 115 -5.48 -11.93 16.84
CA VAL A 115 -5.86 -13.23 16.28
C VAL A 115 -6.14 -14.20 17.41
N LYS A 116 -7.43 -14.43 17.71
CA LYS A 116 -7.86 -15.26 18.82
C LYS A 116 -7.96 -16.72 18.43
N PHE A 117 -7.24 -17.57 19.14
CA PHE A 117 -7.28 -19.00 18.92
C PHE A 117 -8.45 -19.64 19.64
N ASN A 118 -9.03 -20.67 19.03
CA ASN A 118 -9.90 -21.58 19.75
C ASN A 118 -9.07 -22.59 20.57
N ASN A 119 -9.72 -23.34 21.48
CA ASN A 119 -9.03 -24.29 22.36
C ASN A 119 -8.32 -25.44 21.63
N GLN A 120 -8.80 -25.83 20.45
CA GLN A 120 -8.25 -26.95 19.68
C GLN A 120 -7.19 -26.52 18.66
N LEU A 121 -6.96 -25.20 18.52
CA LEU A 121 -6.09 -24.59 17.52
C LEU A 121 -6.47 -24.94 16.07
N ASP A 122 -7.71 -25.31 15.78
CA ASP A 122 -8.18 -25.67 14.43
C ASP A 122 -8.80 -24.47 13.68
N PHE A 123 -9.12 -23.39 14.38
CA PHE A 123 -9.49 -22.11 13.76
C PHE A 123 -9.11 -20.91 14.66
N VAL A 124 -9.10 -19.74 14.05
CA VAL A 124 -8.94 -18.45 14.75
C VAL A 124 -10.06 -17.48 14.42
N GLU A 125 -10.31 -16.54 15.32
CA GLU A 125 -11.17 -15.38 15.14
C GLU A 125 -10.30 -14.13 15.00
N ILE A 126 -10.48 -13.35 13.93
CA ILE A 126 -9.87 -12.02 13.86
C ILE A 126 -10.74 -11.06 14.67
N LEU A 127 -10.20 -10.58 15.80
CA LEU A 127 -10.94 -9.68 16.70
C LEU A 127 -10.96 -8.23 16.19
N GLY A 128 -9.98 -7.84 15.38
CA GLY A 128 -9.94 -6.54 14.75
C GLY A 128 -8.52 -6.06 14.43
N PHE A 129 -8.40 -4.75 14.19
CA PHE A 129 -7.15 -4.06 13.86
C PHE A 129 -6.99 -2.76 14.66
N VAL A 130 -5.74 -2.42 15.01
CA VAL A 130 -5.38 -1.11 15.59
C VAL A 130 -4.22 -0.51 14.80
N PRO A 131 -4.33 0.71 14.24
CA PRO A 131 -3.21 1.37 13.59
C PRO A 131 -2.05 1.63 14.56
N ALA A 132 -0.80 1.61 14.08
CA ALA A 132 0.35 1.79 14.98
C ALA A 132 0.40 3.20 15.60
N ARG A 133 -0.01 4.24 14.87
CA ARG A 133 0.03 5.66 15.30
C ARG A 133 -0.59 5.93 16.70
N PRO A 134 -1.82 5.49 17.02
CA PRO A 134 -2.41 5.65 18.34
C PRO A 134 -1.79 4.77 19.46
N VAL A 135 -0.88 3.86 19.12
CA VAL A 135 -0.20 2.96 20.09
C VAL A 135 1.16 3.55 20.55
N ILE A 136 1.69 4.55 19.83
CA ILE A 136 3.03 5.19 20.07
C ILE A 136 3.14 5.87 21.45
N ASN A 137 2.07 5.93 22.26
CA ASN A 137 2.11 6.44 23.63
C ASN A 137 2.77 5.47 24.65
N ASN A 138 3.83 4.75 24.27
CA ASN A 138 4.62 3.85 25.12
C ASN A 138 3.80 2.77 25.88
N SER A 139 2.68 2.31 25.34
CA SER A 139 1.94 1.20 25.95
C SER A 139 2.51 -0.12 25.47
N GLU A 140 3.14 -0.88 26.38
CA GLU A 140 3.60 -2.26 26.14
C GLU A 140 2.44 -3.25 26.00
N THR A 141 1.20 -2.78 26.14
CA THR A 141 -0.01 -3.59 26.05
C THR A 141 -1.11 -2.90 25.25
N ILE A 142 -1.92 -3.69 24.54
CA ILE A 142 -3.16 -3.24 23.88
C ILE A 142 -4.32 -4.05 24.45
N GLU A 143 -5.33 -3.38 25.01
CA GLU A 143 -6.59 -4.01 25.40
C GLU A 143 -7.37 -4.47 24.16
N ILE A 144 -7.94 -5.68 24.21
CA ILE A 144 -8.70 -6.26 23.09
C ILE A 144 -9.89 -5.39 22.68
N ASN A 145 -10.51 -4.68 23.63
CA ASN A 145 -11.62 -3.77 23.38
C ASN A 145 -11.26 -2.55 22.49
N ARG A 146 -9.96 -2.26 22.29
CA ARG A 146 -9.46 -1.17 21.43
C ARG A 146 -9.38 -1.57 19.97
N PHE A 147 -9.45 -2.87 19.65
CA PHE A 147 -9.41 -3.34 18.28
C PHE A 147 -10.71 -2.98 17.58
N GLU A 148 -10.56 -2.25 16.49
CA GLU A 148 -11.67 -1.83 15.63
C GLU A 148 -11.88 -2.86 14.52
N SER A 149 -12.93 -2.69 13.69
CA SER A 149 -13.16 -3.58 12.55
C SER A 149 -11.89 -3.71 11.69
N ILE A 150 -11.60 -4.92 11.23
CA ILE A 150 -10.48 -5.17 10.31
C ILE A 150 -10.65 -4.41 8.99
N ASP A 151 -11.84 -3.91 8.67
CA ASP A 151 -12.08 -3.05 7.51
C ASP A 151 -11.20 -1.80 7.50
N ILE A 152 -10.80 -1.29 8.67
CA ILE A 152 -9.85 -0.16 8.77
C ILE A 152 -8.50 -0.51 8.12
N LEU A 153 -8.03 -1.75 8.27
CA LEU A 153 -6.83 -2.21 7.59
C LEU A 153 -7.04 -2.23 6.07
N ILE A 154 -8.22 -2.67 5.61
CA ILE A 154 -8.55 -2.71 4.18
C ILE A 154 -8.58 -1.31 3.59
N ASP A 155 -9.15 -0.33 4.30
CA ASP A 155 -9.10 1.07 3.91
C ASP A 155 -7.66 1.61 3.84
N ILE A 156 -6.81 1.26 4.81
CA ILE A 156 -5.39 1.65 4.80
C ILE A 156 -4.67 1.01 3.62
N ILE A 157 -4.90 -0.28 3.35
CA ILE A 157 -4.33 -1.00 2.22
C ILE A 157 -4.74 -0.31 0.93
N ASN A 158 -6.02 -0.01 0.75
CA ASN A 158 -6.53 0.64 -0.46
C ASN A 158 -5.93 2.05 -0.61
N ARG A 159 -5.94 2.87 0.44
CA ARG A 159 -5.32 4.21 0.43
C ARG A 159 -3.83 4.16 0.11
N ARG A 160 -3.09 3.21 0.68
CA ARG A 160 -1.63 3.09 0.43
C ARG A 160 -1.32 2.45 -0.92
N LYS A 161 -2.13 1.53 -1.42
CA LYS A 161 -2.06 1.04 -2.81
C LYS A 161 -2.30 2.17 -3.82
N MET A 162 -3.14 3.14 -3.47
CA MET A 162 -3.34 4.35 -4.25
C MET A 162 -2.17 5.35 -4.13
N LYS A 163 -1.27 5.21 -3.15
CA LYS A 163 -0.06 6.02 -3.08
C LYS A 163 1.00 5.45 -4.02
N VAL A 164 1.36 6.25 -5.01
CA VAL A 164 2.37 5.90 -5.99
C VAL A 164 3.71 6.42 -5.49
N ASN A 165 4.66 5.52 -5.24
CA ASN A 165 6.05 5.90 -4.99
C ASN A 165 6.75 6.09 -6.34
N LEU A 166 7.18 7.31 -6.64
CA LEU A 166 7.79 7.62 -7.93
C LEU A 166 9.22 7.09 -8.02
N CYS A 167 10.02 7.10 -6.95
CA CYS A 167 11.36 6.49 -6.96
C CYS A 167 11.35 5.00 -7.32
N GLN A 168 10.32 4.24 -6.92
CA GLN A 168 10.16 2.83 -7.30
C GLN A 168 10.14 2.61 -8.83
N TRP A 169 9.70 3.60 -9.61
CA TRP A 169 9.69 3.50 -11.06
C TRP A 169 11.10 3.41 -11.65
N LEU A 170 12.09 4.04 -11.01
CA LEU A 170 13.51 3.95 -11.39
C LEU A 170 14.07 2.54 -11.18
N GLU A 171 13.49 1.79 -10.25
CA GLU A 171 13.83 0.39 -9.95
C GLU A 171 13.04 -0.62 -10.81
N GLY A 172 12.15 -0.14 -11.69
CA GLY A 172 11.31 -1.02 -12.50
C GLY A 172 10.06 -1.55 -11.79
N ILE A 173 9.73 -1.02 -10.61
CA ILE A 173 8.55 -1.39 -9.83
C ILE A 173 7.42 -0.41 -10.16
N PHE A 174 6.29 -0.93 -10.64
CA PHE A 174 5.17 -0.10 -11.09
C PHE A 174 3.85 -0.56 -10.47
N ASN A 175 3.02 0.38 -10.03
CA ASN A 175 1.64 0.10 -9.65
C ASN A 175 0.84 -0.40 -10.87
N GLN A 176 -0.14 -1.29 -10.65
CA GLN A 176 -0.86 -2.01 -11.72
C GLN A 176 -1.56 -1.08 -12.74
N ASP A 177 -2.04 0.08 -12.29
CA ASP A 177 -2.77 1.03 -13.14
C ASP A 177 -1.85 1.94 -13.97
N TRP A 178 -0.54 1.93 -13.68
CA TRP A 178 0.47 2.76 -14.34
C TRP A 178 1.23 1.95 -15.39
N LYS A 179 1.01 2.27 -16.66
CA LYS A 179 1.53 1.53 -17.81
C LYS A 179 2.57 2.36 -18.59
N SER A 180 3.29 1.70 -19.50
CA SER A 180 4.14 2.40 -20.47
C SER A 180 3.30 3.42 -21.26
N PRO A 181 3.76 4.67 -21.45
CA PRO A 181 3.07 5.66 -22.27
C PRO A 181 2.74 5.14 -23.67
N GLU A 182 3.63 4.34 -24.27
CA GLU A 182 3.41 3.75 -25.59
C GLU A 182 2.16 2.87 -25.63
N LEU A 183 1.94 2.05 -24.59
CA LEU A 183 0.78 1.16 -24.51
C LEU A 183 -0.53 1.93 -24.32
N VAL A 184 -0.48 3.03 -23.55
CA VAL A 184 -1.68 3.84 -23.25
C VAL A 184 -2.04 4.76 -24.42
N LEU A 185 -1.03 5.38 -25.05
CA LEU A 185 -1.20 6.36 -26.12
C LEU A 185 -1.39 5.71 -27.50
N ALA A 186 -0.94 4.47 -27.72
CA ALA A 186 -1.16 3.76 -28.98
C ALA A 186 -2.64 3.61 -29.37
N GLY A 187 -3.55 3.65 -28.39
CA GLY A 187 -5.00 3.64 -28.63
C GLY A 187 -5.62 4.99 -28.99
N SER A 188 -4.88 6.10 -28.84
CA SER A 188 -5.44 7.47 -28.85
C SER A 188 -4.83 8.40 -29.91
N PHE A 189 -3.69 8.06 -30.54
CA PHE A 189 -3.02 8.93 -31.51
C PHE A 189 -2.75 8.27 -32.87
N ARG A 190 -3.17 8.93 -33.96
CA ARG A 190 -2.71 8.68 -35.35
C ARG A 190 -1.52 9.54 -35.77
N SER A 191 -0.93 10.33 -34.87
CA SER A 191 0.12 11.31 -35.21
C SER A 191 1.42 11.01 -34.46
N THR A 192 2.17 10.01 -34.91
CA THR A 192 3.46 9.58 -34.33
C THR A 192 4.66 10.43 -34.78
N ALA A 193 4.48 11.72 -35.11
CA ALA A 193 5.54 12.50 -35.75
C ALA A 193 6.38 13.38 -34.80
N THR A 194 6.05 13.49 -33.52
CA THR A 194 6.74 14.45 -32.61
C THR A 194 7.25 13.89 -31.29
N MET A 195 7.06 12.61 -30.99
CA MET A 195 7.39 12.05 -29.66
C MET A 195 8.81 11.48 -29.51
N THR A 196 9.65 11.49 -30.55
CA THR A 196 11.04 11.02 -30.49
C THR A 196 12.03 12.02 -31.08
N ARG A 197 12.22 13.16 -30.42
CA ARG A 197 13.53 13.81 -30.43
C ARG A 197 14.29 13.37 -29.18
N GLN A 198 14.93 12.21 -29.28
CA GLN A 198 16.02 11.84 -28.38
C GLN A 198 17.11 12.93 -28.50
N ASN A 199 17.20 13.81 -27.52
CA ASN A 199 18.42 14.55 -27.29
C ASN A 199 19.40 13.55 -26.66
N LYS A 200 20.30 13.02 -27.48
CA LYS A 200 21.49 12.29 -27.05
C LYS A 200 22.47 13.32 -26.47
N ASP A 201 22.25 13.78 -25.25
CA ASP A 201 23.29 14.46 -24.46
C ASP A 201 22.98 14.26 -22.97
N TYR A 202 23.89 13.54 -22.30
CA TYR A 202 23.92 13.19 -20.88
C TYR A 202 22.72 12.39 -20.32
N GLN A 203 23.01 11.13 -20.02
CA GLN A 203 22.12 10.06 -19.60
C GLN A 203 21.61 10.25 -18.17
N ILE A 204 20.68 11.18 -17.98
CA ILE A 204 19.73 11.11 -16.86
C ILE A 204 18.61 10.20 -17.35
N SER A 205 18.51 9.00 -16.78
CA SER A 205 17.45 8.05 -17.11
C SER A 205 16.13 8.53 -16.54
N SER A 206 15.42 9.39 -17.26
CA SER A 206 14.03 9.69 -16.93
C SER A 206 13.16 8.46 -17.14
N ILE A 207 12.12 8.32 -16.31
CA ILE A 207 11.13 7.24 -16.41
C ILE A 207 9.74 7.85 -16.48
N SER A 208 8.94 7.34 -17.42
CA SER A 208 7.57 7.84 -17.62
C SER A 208 6.55 6.72 -17.54
N ARG A 209 5.42 7.00 -16.90
CA ARG A 209 4.26 6.12 -16.81
C ARG A 209 2.97 6.91 -17.05
N ALA A 210 1.98 6.21 -17.59
CA ALA A 210 0.68 6.79 -17.89
C ALA A 210 -0.45 5.93 -17.30
N LYS A 211 -1.51 6.60 -16.86
CA LYS A 211 -2.73 6.01 -16.30
C LYS A 211 -3.94 6.63 -17.01
N VAL A 212 -4.92 5.80 -17.37
CA VAL A 212 -6.22 6.29 -17.86
C VAL A 212 -7.09 6.58 -16.64
N VAL A 213 -7.68 7.78 -16.60
CA VAL A 213 -8.49 8.28 -15.49
C VAL A 213 -9.84 8.72 -16.04
N ASP A 214 -10.93 8.42 -15.34
CA ASP A 214 -12.29 8.78 -15.75
C ASP A 214 -12.87 9.88 -14.84
N VAL A 215 -12.78 11.13 -15.26
CA VAL A 215 -13.33 12.30 -14.55
C VAL A 215 -14.67 12.73 -15.17
N GLY A 216 -15.56 11.76 -15.44
CA GLY A 216 -16.76 11.96 -16.26
C GLY A 216 -16.49 11.95 -17.77
N ARG A 217 -15.21 11.96 -18.14
CA ARG A 217 -14.67 11.59 -19.46
C ARG A 217 -13.32 10.93 -19.23
N GLN A 218 -12.99 9.95 -20.08
CA GLN A 218 -11.67 9.34 -20.05
C GLN A 218 -10.61 10.34 -20.53
N ILE A 219 -9.56 10.46 -19.73
CA ILE A 219 -8.34 11.21 -20.02
C ILE A 219 -7.12 10.36 -19.65
N ILE A 220 -5.96 10.76 -20.13
CA ILE A 220 -4.69 10.08 -19.84
C ILE A 220 -3.83 11.02 -19.00
N LEU A 221 -3.49 10.61 -17.78
CA LEU A 221 -2.49 11.26 -16.95
C LEU A 221 -1.14 10.58 -17.18
N LEU A 222 -0.15 11.34 -17.62
CA LEU A 222 1.24 10.91 -17.81
C LEU A 222 2.13 11.65 -16.83
N ILE A 223 3.02 10.90 -16.17
CA ILE A 223 4.03 11.44 -15.27
C ILE A 223 5.39 10.99 -15.79
N GLU A 224 6.31 11.95 -15.88
CA GLU A 224 7.72 11.74 -16.17
C GLU A 224 8.52 12.18 -14.95
N LEU A 225 9.37 11.29 -14.44
CA LEU A 225 10.28 11.52 -13.33
C LEU A 225 11.71 11.57 -13.85
N THR A 226 12.42 12.65 -13.58
CA THR A 226 13.81 12.87 -14.00
C THR A 226 14.67 13.13 -12.77
N PRO A 227 15.54 12.19 -12.36
CA PRO A 227 16.43 12.41 -11.21
C PRO A 227 17.47 13.49 -11.52
N THR A 228 17.43 14.61 -10.80
CA THR A 228 18.43 15.68 -10.95
C THR A 228 19.66 15.38 -10.11
N ASN A 229 19.47 14.78 -8.92
CA ASN A 229 20.50 14.20 -8.07
C ASN A 229 19.86 13.13 -7.13
N SER A 230 20.56 12.68 -6.08
CA SER A 230 20.04 11.68 -5.15
C SER A 230 18.90 12.16 -4.23
N ALA A 231 18.69 13.47 -4.12
CA ALA A 231 17.74 14.08 -3.20
C ALA A 231 16.64 14.89 -3.90
N VAL A 232 16.81 15.26 -5.18
CA VAL A 232 15.90 16.14 -5.92
C VAL A 232 15.54 15.52 -7.26
N PHE A 233 14.26 15.54 -7.56
CA PHE A 233 13.66 14.96 -8.75
C PHE A 233 12.80 16.00 -9.46
N ASP A 234 13.00 16.15 -10.76
CA ASP A 234 12.11 16.92 -11.63
C ASP A 234 10.92 16.03 -12.04
N ILE A 235 9.72 16.55 -11.84
CA ILE A 235 8.46 15.87 -12.14
C ILE A 235 7.71 16.68 -13.19
N ARG A 236 7.39 16.01 -14.30
CA ARG A 236 6.56 16.57 -15.35
C ARG A 236 5.25 15.80 -15.49
N LEU A 237 4.14 16.46 -15.22
CA LEU A 237 2.78 15.95 -15.38
C LEU A 237 2.21 16.42 -16.71
N ARG A 238 1.68 15.51 -17.52
CA ARG A 238 0.95 15.83 -18.76
C ARG A 238 -0.40 15.15 -18.77
N VAL A 239 -1.42 15.84 -19.26
CA VAL A 239 -2.77 15.30 -19.43
C VAL A 239 -3.14 15.34 -20.90
N TYR A 240 -3.58 14.20 -21.43
CA TYR A 240 -3.99 14.04 -22.83
C TYR A 240 -5.45 13.56 -22.91
N PRO A 241 -6.17 13.85 -24.00
CA PRO A 241 -7.45 13.23 -24.28
C PRO A 241 -7.31 11.72 -24.46
N ALA A 242 -8.36 10.97 -24.12
CA ALA A 242 -8.50 9.55 -24.42
C ALA A 242 -9.57 9.29 -25.50
N GLU A 243 -9.84 8.02 -25.80
CA GLU A 243 -10.96 7.56 -26.65
C GLU A 243 -10.99 8.16 -28.08
N ASN A 244 -9.82 8.38 -28.70
CA ASN A 244 -9.69 9.04 -30.01
C ASN A 244 -10.30 10.45 -30.10
N THR A 245 -10.50 11.12 -28.97
CA THR A 245 -10.88 12.53 -28.96
C THR A 245 -9.65 13.40 -29.22
N LEU A 246 -9.81 14.46 -30.01
CA LEU A 246 -8.70 15.33 -30.43
C LEU A 246 -8.28 16.32 -29.34
N HIS A 247 -9.22 16.74 -28.50
CA HIS A 247 -9.02 17.82 -27.55
C HIS A 247 -9.48 17.41 -26.16
N LEU A 248 -8.82 17.97 -25.14
CA LEU A 248 -9.23 17.86 -23.76
C LEU A 248 -10.65 18.41 -23.56
N PRO A 249 -11.40 17.87 -22.59
CA PRO A 249 -12.66 18.47 -22.18
C PRO A 249 -12.44 19.94 -21.78
N GLN A 250 -13.30 20.82 -22.27
CA GLN A 250 -13.29 22.22 -21.86
C GLN A 250 -13.48 22.31 -20.34
N ASP A 251 -12.75 23.22 -19.70
CA ASP A 251 -12.79 23.47 -18.25
C ASP A 251 -12.25 22.33 -17.38
N LEU A 252 -11.56 21.35 -17.97
CA LEU A 252 -10.80 20.37 -17.19
C LEU A 252 -9.68 21.08 -16.41
N GLN A 253 -9.68 20.92 -15.09
CA GLN A 253 -8.67 21.48 -14.20
C GLN A 253 -7.70 20.41 -13.75
N LEU A 254 -6.43 20.79 -13.66
CA LEU A 254 -5.34 20.01 -13.06
C LEU A 254 -4.72 20.84 -11.94
N THR A 255 -4.75 20.31 -10.73
CA THR A 255 -4.25 21.00 -9.53
C THR A 255 -3.29 20.09 -8.76
N ILE A 256 -2.19 20.66 -8.29
CA ILE A 256 -1.21 19.99 -7.43
C ILE A 256 -1.34 20.55 -6.02
N PHE A 257 -1.39 19.66 -5.03
CA PHE A 257 -1.40 20.02 -3.62
C PHE A 257 -0.18 19.44 -2.89
N ASP A 258 0.30 20.16 -1.86
CA ASP A 258 1.29 19.66 -0.91
C ASP A 258 0.70 18.62 0.07
N GLU A 259 1.53 18.08 0.97
CA GLU A 259 1.10 17.14 2.03
C GLU A 259 0.03 17.72 2.97
N LEU A 260 -0.01 19.05 3.13
CA LEU A 260 -0.97 19.74 3.98
C LEU A 260 -2.30 20.06 3.27
N GLY A 261 -2.39 19.77 1.97
CA GLY A 261 -3.55 20.05 1.14
C GLY A 261 -3.63 21.48 0.63
N ASN A 262 -2.53 22.25 0.66
CA ASN A 262 -2.48 23.57 0.04
C ASN A 262 -2.17 23.45 -1.45
N ILE A 263 -2.77 24.33 -2.26
CA ILE A 263 -2.51 24.38 -3.70
C ILE A 263 -1.08 24.88 -3.95
N CYS A 264 -0.27 24.05 -4.61
CA CYS A 264 1.06 24.43 -5.09
C CYS A 264 0.99 25.02 -6.50
N MET A 265 0.26 24.36 -7.40
CA MET A 265 0.15 24.76 -8.81
C MET A 265 -1.22 24.35 -9.36
N ASN A 266 -1.70 25.05 -10.38
CA ASN A 266 -2.88 24.63 -11.14
C ASN A 266 -2.79 25.08 -12.60
N THR A 267 -3.58 24.43 -13.44
CA THR A 267 -3.84 24.82 -14.82
C THR A 267 -5.22 24.34 -15.25
N GLN A 268 -5.78 24.95 -16.30
CA GLN A 268 -7.09 24.59 -16.85
C GLN A 268 -7.00 24.44 -18.36
N ALA A 269 -7.68 23.43 -18.91
CA ALA A 269 -7.79 23.22 -20.34
C ALA A 269 -8.61 24.34 -21.00
N GLU A 270 -8.01 25.01 -21.97
CA GLU A 270 -8.67 26.00 -22.83
C GLU A 270 -9.34 25.33 -24.04
N THR A 271 -10.06 26.11 -24.84
CA THR A 271 -10.74 25.60 -26.03
C THR A 271 -9.71 25.04 -27.02
N ALA A 272 -9.92 23.80 -27.46
CA ALA A 272 -9.06 23.08 -28.41
C ALA A 272 -7.64 22.75 -27.91
N ASN A 273 -7.41 22.68 -26.59
CA ASN A 273 -6.15 22.16 -26.05
C ASN A 273 -6.03 20.65 -26.30
N ASP A 274 -4.98 20.25 -27.03
CA ASP A 274 -4.66 18.83 -27.27
C ASP A 274 -4.02 18.15 -26.04
N TRP A 275 -3.47 18.95 -25.12
CA TRP A 275 -2.89 18.51 -23.84
C TRP A 275 -2.66 19.71 -22.90
N MET A 276 -2.36 19.43 -21.63
CA MET A 276 -1.89 20.42 -20.65
C MET A 276 -0.78 19.83 -19.77
N GLN A 277 0.03 20.67 -19.14
CA GLN A 277 1.21 20.26 -18.37
C GLN A 277 1.46 21.12 -17.14
N LEU A 278 2.03 20.50 -16.11
CA LEU A 278 2.70 21.14 -14.98
C LEU A 278 4.08 20.49 -14.80
N GLU A 279 5.05 21.26 -14.33
CA GLU A 279 6.44 20.81 -14.08
C GLU A 279 6.96 21.47 -12.81
N PHE A 280 7.57 20.67 -11.93
CA PHE A 280 8.01 21.08 -10.60
C PHE A 280 9.08 20.13 -10.06
N ASP A 281 9.89 20.62 -9.13
CA ASP A 281 10.85 19.81 -8.39
C ASP A 281 10.24 19.27 -7.09
N CYS A 282 10.60 18.05 -6.72
CA CYS A 282 10.31 17.46 -5.42
C CYS A 282 11.56 16.87 -4.78
N GLN A 283 11.60 16.89 -3.45
CA GLN A 283 12.62 16.20 -2.66
C GLN A 283 12.28 14.74 -2.43
N HIS A 284 13.29 13.92 -2.16
CA HIS A 284 13.09 12.56 -1.69
C HIS A 284 12.21 12.54 -0.42
N GLU A 285 11.28 11.59 -0.36
CA GLU A 285 10.25 11.41 0.67
C GLU A 285 9.16 12.52 0.72
N GLU A 286 9.24 13.54 -0.16
CA GLU A 286 8.22 14.56 -0.27
C GLU A 286 6.93 13.98 -0.85
N LYS A 287 5.79 14.45 -0.36
CA LYS A 287 4.46 13.99 -0.75
C LYS A 287 3.70 15.12 -1.39
N PHE A 288 2.98 14.77 -2.45
CA PHE A 288 2.06 15.67 -3.13
C PHE A 288 0.85 14.89 -3.63
N SER A 289 -0.20 15.61 -4.00
CA SER A 289 -1.36 15.00 -4.65
C SER A 289 -1.72 15.77 -5.91
N VAL A 290 -2.30 15.07 -6.87
CA VAL A 290 -2.74 15.61 -8.16
C VAL A 290 -4.24 15.42 -8.27
N GLU A 291 -4.99 16.51 -8.37
CA GLU A 291 -6.42 16.49 -8.61
C GLU A 291 -6.72 16.84 -10.08
N LEU A 292 -7.58 16.03 -10.68
CA LEU A 292 -8.22 16.27 -11.97
C LEU A 292 -9.70 16.54 -11.72
N LYS A 293 -10.20 17.69 -12.18
CA LYS A 293 -11.59 18.09 -11.94
C LYS A 293 -12.27 18.53 -13.23
N LEU A 294 -13.49 18.03 -13.47
CA LEU A 294 -14.34 18.41 -14.59
C LEU A 294 -15.78 18.60 -14.09
N GLY A 295 -16.25 19.84 -14.05
CA GLY A 295 -17.53 20.19 -13.44
C GLY A 295 -17.57 19.81 -11.95
N GLU A 296 -18.50 18.93 -11.59
CA GLU A 296 -18.68 18.44 -10.21
C GLU A 296 -17.89 17.15 -9.91
N THR A 297 -17.29 16.53 -10.92
CA THR A 297 -16.50 15.30 -10.75
C THR A 297 -15.04 15.66 -10.51
N SER A 298 -14.43 15.11 -9.46
CA SER A 298 -12.98 15.17 -9.25
C SER A 298 -12.40 13.81 -8.90
N ILE A 299 -11.13 13.62 -9.28
CA ILE A 299 -10.31 12.47 -8.91
C ILE A 299 -8.98 12.99 -8.41
N THR A 300 -8.50 12.41 -7.31
CA THR A 300 -7.21 12.75 -6.71
C THR A 300 -6.32 11.52 -6.66
N GLU A 301 -5.08 11.66 -7.14
CA GLU A 301 -4.02 10.67 -7.03
C GLU A 301 -2.94 11.18 -6.06
N GLU A 302 -2.46 10.32 -5.16
CA GLU A 302 -1.47 10.68 -4.15
C GLU A 302 -0.10 10.08 -4.49
N PHE A 303 0.95 10.88 -4.34
CA PHE A 303 2.31 10.51 -4.70
C PHE A 303 3.27 10.74 -3.53
N ILE A 304 4.30 9.90 -3.47
CA ILE A 304 5.51 10.13 -2.69
C ILE A 304 6.70 9.97 -3.62
N VAL A 305 7.71 10.84 -3.47
CA VAL A 305 8.92 10.80 -4.29
C VAL A 305 9.96 9.89 -3.68
#